data_AF-A0A8J2PMA8-F1
#
_entry.id   AF-A0A8J2PMA8-F1
#
_cell.length_a   1.000
_cell.length_b   1.000
_cell.length_c   1.000
_cell.angle_alpha   90.00
_cell.angle_beta   90.00
_cell.angle_gamma   90.00
#
_symmetry.space_group_name_H-M   'P 1'
#
loop_
_entity.id
_entity.type
_entity.pdbx_description
1 polymer ?
#
loop_
_entity_poly.entity_id
_entity_poly.type
_entity_poly.pdbx_seq_one_letter_code
_entity_poly.pdbx_strand_id
1 'polypeptide(L)'
;ILLQVFEANVAKSLAYHQIEVERICQEDGWVEQDPMIILNTAYLCIEKTAEKMRALGLNPSDIKAIGVTNQRETVVAWDRITGEPLYNAIGNDN
;
A
#
# COMPACT_ATOMS: atom_id res chain seq x y z
N ILE A 1 -0.61 -4.56 2.82
CA ILE A 1 -0.56 -3.08 2.76
C ILE A 1 -1.10 -2.48 4.05
N LEU A 2 -0.38 -1.52 4.63
CA LEU A 2 -0.77 -0.77 5.82
C LEU A 2 -0.81 0.72 5.48
N LEU A 3 -1.90 1.40 5.83
CA LEU A 3 -1.95 2.86 5.92
C LEU A 3 -2.11 3.25 7.38
N GLN A 4 -1.30 4.21 7.84
CA GLN A 4 -1.32 4.69 9.21
C GLN A 4 -1.20 6.22 9.25
N VAL A 5 -2.01 6.84 10.09
CA VAL A 5 -2.06 8.29 10.29
C VAL A 5 -1.50 8.61 11.66
N PHE A 6 -0.54 9.54 11.68
CA PHE A 6 0.16 9.97 12.88
C PHE A 6 -0.14 11.42 13.22
N GLU A 7 -0.18 11.72 14.51
CA GLU A 7 -0.13 13.09 14.99
C GLU A 7 1.27 13.67 14.77
N ALA A 8 1.36 14.79 14.04
CA ALA A 8 2.61 15.33 13.52
C ALA A 8 3.68 15.64 14.59
N ASN A 9 3.27 16.06 15.80
CA ASN A 9 4.21 16.56 16.81
C ASN A 9 4.74 15.46 17.73
N VAL A 10 4.03 14.34 17.87
CA VAL A 10 4.32 13.31 18.89
C VAL A 10 4.38 11.90 18.31
N ALA A 11 4.24 11.75 16.99
CA ALA A 11 4.24 10.47 16.28
C ALA A 11 3.26 9.43 16.85
N LYS A 12 2.17 9.90 17.46
CA LYS A 12 1.11 9.04 18.00
C LYS A 12 0.24 8.53 16.86
N SER A 13 0.02 7.21 16.79
CA SER A 13 -0.91 6.61 15.84
C SER A 13 -2.35 6.99 16.18
N LEU A 14 -3.06 7.61 15.23
CA LEU A 14 -4.45 8.06 15.39
C LEU A 14 -5.43 7.09 14.72
N ALA A 15 -5.15 6.67 13.49
CA ALA A 15 -5.98 5.75 12.72
C ALA A 15 -5.10 4.90 11.80
N TYR A 16 -5.51 3.66 11.55
CA TYR A 16 -4.83 2.79 10.61
C TYR A 16 -5.77 1.73 10.03
N HIS A 17 -5.41 1.20 8.87
CA HIS A 17 -6.04 0.03 8.28
C HIS A 17 -4.99 -0.82 7.57
N GLN A 18 -5.12 -2.13 7.70
CA GLN A 18 -4.20 -3.11 7.13
C GLN A 18 -4.99 -4.19 6.41
N ILE A 19 -4.51 -4.54 5.22
CA ILE A 19 -5.05 -5.61 4.39
C ILE A 19 -3.88 -6.44 3.89
N GLU A 20 -3.99 -7.75 4.00
CA GLU A 20 -3.00 -8.68 3.47
C GLU A 20 -3.16 -8.81 1.96
N VAL A 21 -2.04 -8.93 1.24
CA VAL A 21 -2.01 -9.15 -0.20
C VAL A 21 -1.38 -10.50 -0.43
N GLU A 22 -2.05 -11.31 -1.24
CA GLU A 22 -1.57 -12.65 -1.56
C GLU A 22 -0.21 -12.60 -2.27
N ARG A 23 0.56 -13.67 -2.07
CA ARG A 23 1.86 -13.90 -2.68
C ARG A 23 1.78 -15.21 -3.46
N ILE A 24 2.25 -15.19 -4.69
CA ILE A 24 2.34 -16.37 -5.54
C ILE A 24 3.79 -16.86 -5.45
N CYS A 25 4.02 -17.93 -4.70
CA CYS A 25 5.35 -18.53 -4.58
C CYS A 25 5.54 -19.55 -5.70
N GLN A 26 6.57 -19.35 -6.53
CA GLN A 26 6.93 -20.31 -7.57
C GLN A 26 7.88 -21.38 -7.03
N GLU A 27 7.97 -22.53 -7.71
CA GLU A 27 8.83 -23.65 -7.31
C GLU A 27 10.32 -23.28 -7.28
N ASP A 28 10.73 -22.30 -8.10
CA ASP A 28 12.11 -21.81 -8.20
C ASP A 28 12.48 -20.77 -7.12
N GLY A 29 11.58 -20.50 -6.16
CA GLY A 29 11.87 -19.72 -4.95
C GLY A 29 11.72 -18.20 -5.09
N TRP A 30 11.25 -17.68 -6.23
CA TRP A 30 10.85 -16.27 -6.34
C TRP A 30 9.35 -16.08 -6.04
N VAL A 31 9.01 -14.85 -5.67
CA VAL A 31 7.64 -14.46 -5.34
C VAL A 31 7.09 -13.52 -6.40
N GLU A 32 5.87 -13.80 -6.84
CA GLU A 32 5.10 -12.95 -7.71
C GLU A 32 3.91 -12.33 -6.99
N GLN A 33 3.56 -11.10 -7.36
CA GLN A 33 2.36 -10.42 -6.88
C GLN A 33 1.72 -9.59 -8.00
N ASP A 34 0.40 -9.60 -8.11
CA ASP A 34 -0.31 -8.76 -9.06
C ASP A 34 -0.20 -7.26 -8.64
N PRO A 35 0.39 -6.37 -9.46
CA PRO A 35 0.52 -4.95 -9.15
C PRO A 35 -0.83 -4.24 -8.99
N MET A 36 -1.87 -4.69 -9.69
CA MET A 36 -3.21 -4.13 -9.58
C MET A 36 -3.86 -4.52 -8.26
N ILE A 37 -3.63 -5.73 -7.75
CA ILE A 37 -4.07 -6.10 -6.40
C ILE A 37 -3.38 -5.21 -5.37
N ILE A 38 -2.05 -5.05 -5.45
CA ILE A 38 -1.30 -4.16 -4.55
C ILE A 38 -1.89 -2.74 -4.56
N LEU A 39 -2.12 -2.17 -5.75
CA LEU A 39 -2.62 -0.81 -5.91
C LEU A 39 -4.06 -0.66 -5.38
N ASN A 40 -4.96 -1.59 -5.73
CA ASN A 40 -6.35 -1.56 -5.27
C ASN A 40 -6.44 -1.73 -3.75
N THR A 41 -5.60 -2.61 -3.18
CA THR A 41 -5.51 -2.76 -1.72
C THR A 41 -5.01 -1.48 -1.05
N ALA A 42 -4.07 -0.75 -1.65
CA ALA A 42 -3.64 0.55 -1.13
C ALA A 42 -4.77 1.58 -1.12
N TYR A 43 -5.56 1.67 -2.21
CA TYR A 43 -6.74 2.54 -2.24
C TYR A 43 -7.77 2.18 -1.16
N LEU A 44 -8.04 0.89 -0.98
CA LEU A 44 -8.97 0.43 0.05
C LEU A 44 -8.46 0.74 1.47
N CYS A 45 -7.16 0.56 1.73
CA CYS A 45 -6.55 0.98 3.01
C CYS A 45 -6.68 2.49 3.24
N ILE A 46 -6.54 3.31 2.20
CA ILE A 46 -6.74 4.77 2.25
C ILE A 46 -8.19 5.10 2.64
N GLU A 47 -9.16 4.52 1.92
CA GLU A 47 -10.57 4.74 2.18
C GLU A 47 -10.95 4.34 3.61
N LYS A 48 -10.57 3.13 4.04
CA LYS A 48 -10.90 2.61 5.38
C LYS A 48 -10.20 3.37 6.50
N THR A 49 -8.98 3.85 6.28
CA THR A 49 -8.32 4.71 7.28
C THR A 49 -8.99 6.07 7.35
N ALA A 50 -9.40 6.66 6.21
CA ALA A 50 -10.12 7.91 6.18
C ALA A 50 -11.50 7.83 6.85
N GLU A 51 -12.22 6.71 6.70
CA GLU A 51 -13.45 6.43 7.46
C GLU A 51 -13.19 6.47 8.98
N LYS A 52 -12.13 5.80 9.44
CA LYS A 52 -11.74 5.79 10.86
C LYS A 52 -11.30 7.17 11.34
N MET A 53 -10.60 7.95 10.52
CA MET A 53 -10.24 9.35 10.83
C MET A 53 -11.49 10.20 11.05
N ARG A 54 -12.49 10.09 10.15
CA ARG A 54 -13.75 10.84 10.27
C ARG A 54 -14.50 10.50 11.55
N ALA A 55 -14.48 9.24 11.99
CA ALA A 55 -15.06 8.83 13.26
C ALA A 55 -14.37 9.47 14.49
N LEU A 56 -13.13 9.94 14.34
CA LEU A 56 -12.38 10.69 15.34
C LEU A 56 -12.55 12.22 15.21
N GLY A 57 -13.40 12.68 14.29
CA GLY A 57 -13.60 14.11 14.00
C GLY A 57 -12.49 14.74 13.15
N LEU A 58 -11.62 13.93 12.54
CA LEU A 58 -10.55 14.40 11.65
C LEU A 58 -11.00 14.36 10.19
N ASN A 59 -10.47 15.27 9.38
CA ASN A 59 -10.73 15.36 7.95
C ASN A 59 -9.47 14.98 7.15
N PRO A 60 -9.58 14.33 5.97
CA PRO A 60 -8.46 14.18 5.05
C PRO A 60 -7.71 15.48 4.74
N SER A 61 -8.37 16.64 4.80
CA SER A 61 -7.71 17.96 4.66
C SER A 61 -6.71 18.30 5.76
N ASP A 62 -6.75 17.60 6.89
CA ASP A 62 -5.83 17.81 8.02
C ASP A 62 -4.47 17.10 7.80
N ILE A 63 -4.37 16.25 6.77
CA ILE A 63 -3.15 15.55 6.42
C ILE A 63 -2.15 16.52 5.77
N LYS A 64 -1.03 16.76 6.46
CA LYS A 64 0.03 17.68 5.97
C LYS A 64 0.91 17.07 4.89
N ALA A 65 1.14 15.75 4.95
CA ALA A 65 2.03 15.04 4.05
C ALA A 65 1.70 13.53 4.06
N ILE A 66 2.14 12.83 3.01
CA ILE A 66 2.05 11.37 2.91
C ILE A 66 3.46 10.83 2.74
N GLY A 67 3.83 9.87 3.58
CA GLY A 67 5.04 9.07 3.42
C GLY A 67 4.68 7.72 2.81
N VAL A 68 5.56 7.20 1.95
CA VAL A 68 5.44 5.87 1.38
C VAL A 68 6.68 5.07 1.74
N THR A 69 6.47 3.86 2.25
CA THR A 69 7.51 2.86 2.48
C THR A 69 7.07 1.56 1.81
N ASN A 70 8.01 0.85 1.21
CA ASN A 70 7.74 -0.34 0.42
C ASN A 70 8.77 -1.44 0.70
N GLN A 71 8.38 -2.68 0.41
CA GLN A 71 9.33 -3.79 0.31
C GLN A 71 10.35 -3.47 -0.78
N ARG A 72 11.64 -3.62 -0.45
CA ARG A 72 12.74 -3.35 -1.38
C ARG A 72 12.87 -4.52 -2.37
N GLU A 73 13.57 -4.29 -3.47
CA GLU A 73 13.90 -5.31 -4.49
C GLU A 73 12.75 -5.79 -5.38
N THR A 74 11.49 -5.59 -5.00
CA THR A 74 10.34 -5.89 -5.88
C THR A 74 10.31 -4.94 -7.09
N VAL A 75 10.23 -5.52 -8.29
CA VAL A 75 10.22 -4.78 -9.56
C VAL A 75 8.87 -4.94 -10.25
N VAL A 76 8.34 -3.83 -10.77
CA VAL A 76 7.14 -3.78 -11.62
C VAL A 76 7.54 -3.22 -12.98
N ALA A 77 7.12 -3.89 -14.05
CA ALA A 77 7.23 -3.38 -15.42
C ALA A 77 5.83 -2.97 -15.91
N TRP A 78 5.71 -1.77 -16.49
CA TRP A 78 4.44 -1.23 -16.96
C TRP A 78 4.60 -0.52 -18.31
N ASP A 79 3.49 -0.45 -19.06
CA ASP A 79 3.41 0.34 -20.29
C ASP A 79 3.29 1.83 -19.94
N ARG A 80 4.16 2.67 -20.51
CA ARG A 80 4.18 4.11 -20.21
C ARG A 80 2.93 4.87 -20.70
N ILE A 81 2.30 4.40 -21.77
CA ILE A 81 1.15 5.05 -22.40
C ILE A 81 -0.14 4.66 -21.67
N THR A 82 -0.34 3.37 -21.40
CA THR A 82 -1.57 2.87 -20.75
C THR A 82 -1.49 2.93 -19.22
N GLY A 83 -0.28 2.85 -18.66
CA GLY A 83 -0.07 2.70 -17.22
C GLY A 83 -0.32 1.27 -16.72
N GLU A 84 -0.64 0.32 -17.60
CA GLU A 84 -0.97 -1.04 -17.23
C GLU A 84 0.29 -1.88 -16.96
N PRO A 85 0.25 -2.79 -15.98
CA PRO A 85 1.33 -3.74 -15.76
C PRO A 85 1.52 -4.66 -16.96
N LEU A 86 2.78 -4.87 -17.34
CA LEU A 86 3.16 -5.81 -18.40
C LEU A 86 3.24 -7.25 -17.87
N TYR A 87 3.52 -7.40 -16.57
CA TYR A 87 3.63 -8.68 -15.87
C TYR A 87 3.40 -8.48 -14.37
N ASN A 88 3.28 -9.58 -13.62
CA ASN A 88 3.30 -9.56 -12.17
C ASN A 88 4.58 -8.89 -11.63
N ALA A 89 4.46 -8.26 -10.46
CA ALA A 89 5.62 -7.80 -9.72
C ALA A 89 6.47 -8.99 -9.28
N ILE A 90 7.77 -8.95 -9.50
CA ILE A 90 8.71 -10.02 -9.11
C ILE A 90 9.53 -9.53 -7.92
N GLY A 91 9.65 -10.37 -6.89
CA GLY A 91 10.51 -10.16 -5.72
C GLY A 91 11.09 -11.47 -5.19
N ASN A 92 11.87 -11.37 -4.12
CA ASN A 92 12.49 -12.51 -3.43
C ASN A 92 11.67 -12.91 -2.19
N ASP A 93 11.71 -14.19 -1.80
CA ASP A 93 11.05 -14.75 -0.60
C ASP A 93 11.90 -14.64 0.69
N ASN A 94 12.99 -13.86 0.70
CA ASN A 94 13.89 -13.77 1.86
C ASN A 94 13.30 -13.02 3.04
#